data_AF-A0A7K9XJ38-F1
#
_entry.id   AF-A0A7K9XJ38-F1
#
_cell.length_a   1.000
_cell.length_b   1.000
_cell.length_c   1.000
_cell.angle_alpha   90.00
_cell.angle_beta   90.00
_cell.angle_gamma   90.00
#
_symmetry.space_group_name_H-M   'P 1'
#
loop_
_entity.id
_entity.type
_entity.pdbx_description
1 polymer ?
#
loop_
_entity_poly.entity_id
_entity_poly.type
_entity_poly.pdbx_seq_one_letter_code
_entity_poly.pdbx_strand_id
1 'polypeptide(L)'
;QDYFTDENRVLKKDPQQDYHLEYAMENSTHTILAFSRELHTCDPNDKSITESTVRVIWAYHHKDMGEAGQNYHGSNRGTKSLRLLNPEKEEVLSASLPYFDLTNKDVAVPDKDTTYWCQMFKIPIQHEKHHVTKVEPLIQKGHENLVHHILLYQCSSNLNDSVLDYGHECYHPNMPDSFLTCETVIFAWAIGGEGFTYPPHVGLSIGTAADPQFVLMEVHYDNPSYTEGLIDNSGLRLIYTPVIRKYDAGVIEAGLWVSLFHNIPPGMPEFVSEGHCTLECLEEALSAEKPSGIHVFAVLLHAHLAGRAIRMRHFHNGEEQKLLAYDDEFDFNFQEFQYLKEERTILPGDNLVTECHYSTVDRIRMTWVSK
;
A
#
# COMPACT_ATOMS: atom_id res chain seq x y z
N GLN A 1 29.43 -5.04 17.48
CA GLN A 1 28.94 -5.36 18.84
C GLN A 1 27.48 -4.97 18.85
N ASP A 2 26.66 -5.85 19.40
CA ASP A 2 25.22 -5.71 19.46
C ASP A 2 24.78 -4.93 20.71
N TYR A 3 23.71 -4.16 20.58
CA TYR A 3 23.19 -3.26 21.60
C TYR A 3 21.67 -3.14 21.48
N PHE A 4 21.00 -2.99 22.62
CA PHE A 4 19.58 -2.65 22.69
C PHE A 4 19.37 -1.32 23.45
N THR A 5 18.17 -0.75 23.35
CA THR A 5 17.79 0.46 24.08
C THR A 5 16.57 0.22 24.94
N ASP A 6 16.47 0.92 26.07
CA ASP A 6 15.27 0.93 26.92
C ASP A 6 14.38 2.17 26.67
N GLU A 7 13.29 2.28 27.43
CA GLU A 7 12.33 3.40 27.36
C GLU A 7 12.98 4.77 27.61
N ASN A 8 14.10 4.82 28.33
CA ASN A 8 14.86 6.04 28.59
C ASN A 8 15.84 6.37 27.45
N ARG A 9 15.81 5.60 26.35
CA ARG A 9 16.66 5.76 25.17
C ARG A 9 18.15 5.59 25.48
N VAL A 10 18.46 4.80 26.51
CA VAL A 10 19.83 4.49 26.90
C VAL A 10 20.26 3.24 26.17
N LEU A 11 21.27 3.37 25.31
CA LEU A 11 21.84 2.24 24.59
C LEU A 11 22.71 1.41 25.54
N LYS A 12 22.40 0.13 25.68
CA LYS A 12 23.06 -0.83 26.56
C LYS A 12 23.65 -1.94 25.72
N LYS A 13 24.87 -2.36 26.08
CA LYS A 13 25.50 -3.50 25.41
C LYS A 13 24.63 -4.72 25.65
N ASP A 14 24.34 -5.44 24.58
CA ASP A 14 23.55 -6.65 24.67
C ASP A 14 24.40 -7.79 25.27
N PRO A 15 23.96 -8.46 26.36
CA PRO A 15 24.65 -9.63 26.90
C PRO A 15 24.63 -10.82 25.93
N GLN A 16 23.57 -10.95 25.12
CA GLN A 16 23.49 -11.90 24.02
C GLN A 16 23.88 -11.17 22.72
N GLN A 17 24.40 -11.87 21.72
CA GLN A 17 24.76 -11.24 20.44
C GLN A 17 24.01 -12.01 19.36
N ASP A 18 22.82 -11.53 19.04
CA ASP A 18 21.91 -12.19 18.09
C ASP A 18 22.12 -11.71 16.66
N TYR A 19 22.69 -10.52 16.48
CA TYR A 19 23.19 -10.06 15.18
C TYR A 19 24.62 -10.55 14.92
N HIS A 20 24.80 -11.34 13.87
CA HIS A 20 26.08 -11.87 13.42
C HIS A 20 26.62 -11.07 12.24
N LEU A 21 27.80 -10.46 12.39
CA LEU A 21 28.46 -9.72 11.33
C LEU A 21 29.11 -10.69 10.34
N GLU A 22 28.65 -10.65 9.09
CA GLU A 22 29.14 -11.51 8.01
C GLU A 22 30.20 -10.81 7.16
N TYR A 23 30.02 -9.50 6.94
CA TYR A 23 30.93 -8.70 6.13
C TYR A 23 30.95 -7.24 6.58
N ALA A 24 32.12 -6.61 6.53
CA ALA A 24 32.28 -5.18 6.74
C ALA A 24 33.32 -4.61 5.77
N MET A 25 32.99 -3.48 5.16
CA MET A 25 33.89 -2.69 4.35
C MET A 25 33.62 -1.21 4.54
N GLU A 26 34.68 -0.42 4.61
CA GLU A 26 34.62 1.03 4.59
C GLU A 26 35.54 1.56 3.50
N ASN A 27 35.04 2.51 2.73
CA ASN A 27 35.84 3.27 1.77
C ASN A 27 35.61 4.78 1.95
N SER A 28 36.21 5.61 1.10
CA SER A 28 36.11 7.07 1.21
C SER A 28 34.70 7.66 1.04
N THR A 29 33.72 6.85 0.63
CA THR A 29 32.36 7.31 0.33
C THR A 29 31.29 6.65 1.19
N HIS A 30 31.45 5.36 1.53
CA HIS A 30 30.40 4.59 2.21
C HIS A 30 30.98 3.46 3.07
N THR A 31 30.20 3.07 4.07
CA THR A 31 30.40 1.86 4.87
C THR A 31 29.33 0.84 4.49
N ILE A 32 29.73 -0.41 4.26
CA ILE A 32 28.84 -1.53 3.97
C ILE A 32 29.01 -2.56 5.08
N LEU A 33 27.90 -2.91 5.72
CA LEU A 33 27.82 -3.99 6.70
C LEU A 33 26.81 -5.01 6.19
N ALA A 34 27.19 -6.28 6.14
CA ALA A 34 26.26 -7.39 5.97
C ALA A 34 26.25 -8.19 7.26
N PHE A 35 25.05 -8.53 7.72
CA PHE A 35 24.84 -9.27 8.95
C PHE A 35 23.61 -10.17 8.82
N SER A 36 23.53 -11.18 9.67
CA SER A 36 22.37 -12.07 9.79
C SER A 36 21.86 -12.11 11.22
N ARG A 37 20.57 -12.40 11.39
CA ARG A 37 19.91 -12.61 12.68
C ARG A 37 18.74 -13.58 12.48
N GLU A 38 18.51 -14.44 13.45
CA GLU A 38 17.33 -15.31 13.48
C GLU A 38 16.03 -14.48 13.58
N LEU A 39 14.96 -14.89 12.90
CA LEU A 39 13.70 -14.15 12.93
C LEU A 39 13.10 -14.08 14.34
N HIS A 40 13.27 -15.16 15.10
CA HIS A 40 12.88 -15.28 16.49
C HIS A 40 14.07 -15.74 17.32
N THR A 41 14.42 -14.95 18.32
CA THR A 41 15.47 -15.27 19.29
C THR A 41 14.84 -15.62 20.63
N CYS A 42 15.62 -16.24 21.51
CA CYS A 42 15.20 -16.48 22.89
C CYS A 42 15.58 -15.32 23.83
N ASP A 43 16.13 -14.22 23.29
CA ASP A 43 16.47 -13.03 24.06
C ASP A 43 15.21 -12.16 24.26
N PRO A 44 14.84 -11.83 25.51
CA PRO A 44 13.65 -11.03 25.79
C PRO A 44 13.76 -9.55 25.40
N ASN A 45 14.96 -9.04 25.11
CA ASN A 45 15.19 -7.66 24.67
C ASN A 45 15.02 -7.49 23.15
N ASP A 46 14.87 -8.61 22.44
CA ASP A 46 14.91 -8.67 21.00
C ASP A 46 13.51 -8.55 20.38
N LYS A 47 13.39 -7.82 19.27
CA LYS A 47 12.14 -7.76 18.51
C LYS A 47 12.00 -9.02 17.66
N SER A 48 10.92 -9.78 17.88
CA SER A 48 10.53 -10.84 16.95
C SER A 48 10.19 -10.25 15.57
N ILE A 49 10.79 -10.79 14.51
CA ILE A 49 10.51 -10.38 13.13
C ILE A 49 9.44 -11.32 12.57
N THR A 50 8.28 -10.75 12.23
CA THR A 50 7.15 -11.46 11.62
C THR A 50 6.93 -10.95 10.19
N GLU A 51 5.82 -11.35 9.55
CA GLU A 51 5.41 -10.79 8.26
C GLU A 51 4.78 -9.38 8.37
N SER A 52 4.58 -8.87 9.61
CA SER A 52 4.13 -7.50 9.88
C SER A 52 5.20 -6.46 9.52
N THR A 53 4.77 -5.20 9.47
CA THR A 53 5.69 -4.07 9.27
C THR A 53 6.71 -3.98 10.41
N VAL A 54 7.96 -3.69 10.05
CA VAL A 54 9.06 -3.45 10.98
C VAL A 54 9.57 -2.04 10.77
N ARG A 55 9.50 -1.23 11.83
CA ARG A 55 10.13 0.10 11.86
C ARG A 55 11.62 -0.04 12.18
N VAL A 56 12.46 0.09 11.17
CA VAL A 56 13.91 0.17 11.35
C VAL A 56 14.31 1.59 11.72
N ILE A 57 15.31 1.70 12.59
CA ILE A 57 15.90 2.97 13.00
C ILE A 57 17.37 2.96 12.62
N TRP A 58 17.89 4.11 12.22
CA TRP A 58 19.31 4.26 11.91
C TRP A 58 19.84 5.54 12.52
N ALA A 59 21.13 5.51 12.86
CA ALA A 59 21.87 6.67 13.33
C ALA A 59 23.36 6.47 13.04
N TYR A 60 24.06 7.56 12.76
CA TYR A 60 25.52 7.53 12.59
C TYR A 60 26.18 8.80 13.13
N HIS A 61 27.47 8.70 13.42
CA HIS A 61 28.26 9.81 13.94
C HIS A 61 29.65 9.81 13.29
N HIS A 62 30.24 11.00 13.10
CA HIS A 62 31.54 11.19 12.42
C HIS A 62 32.75 10.78 13.26
N LYS A 63 32.52 10.44 14.54
CA LYS A 63 33.53 9.91 15.46
C LYS A 63 33.12 8.52 15.88
N ASP A 64 34.09 7.63 15.88
CA ASP A 64 33.95 6.27 16.40
C ASP A 64 33.51 6.28 17.86
N MET A 65 32.84 5.20 18.27
CA MET A 65 32.52 4.96 19.67
C MET A 65 33.82 4.74 20.46
N GLY A 66 34.19 5.71 21.30
CA GLY A 66 35.36 5.62 22.18
C GLY A 66 35.05 4.98 23.54
N GLU A 67 36.07 4.82 24.39
CA GLU A 67 35.94 4.22 25.73
C GLU A 67 35.06 5.02 26.70
N ALA A 68 34.87 6.34 26.47
CA ALA A 68 34.12 7.24 27.34
C ALA A 68 32.60 7.29 27.11
N GLY A 69 32.07 6.47 26.20
CA GLY A 69 30.63 6.36 25.95
C GLY A 69 30.14 7.00 24.64
N GLN A 70 28.82 6.93 24.47
CA GLN A 70 28.09 7.19 23.22
C GLN A 70 28.13 8.66 22.81
N ASN A 71 28.63 8.94 21.60
CA ASN A 71 28.45 10.24 20.96
C ASN A 71 27.00 10.35 20.48
N TYR A 72 26.29 11.40 20.90
CA TYR A 72 24.94 11.66 20.39
C TYR A 72 25.00 11.98 18.89
N HIS A 73 24.27 11.23 18.06
CA HIS A 73 24.26 11.30 16.59
C HIS A 73 23.69 12.63 16.03
N GLY A 74 23.11 13.50 16.87
CA GLY A 74 22.50 14.75 16.41
C GLY A 74 21.36 14.49 15.42
N SER A 75 21.36 15.19 14.29
CA SER A 75 20.40 15.04 13.19
C SER A 75 20.68 13.86 12.26
N ASN A 76 21.82 13.18 12.40
CA ASN A 76 22.19 12.05 11.55
C ASN A 76 21.51 10.77 12.03
N ARG A 77 20.18 10.77 11.96
CA ARG A 77 19.31 9.68 12.37
C ARG A 77 18.04 9.67 11.55
N GLY A 78 17.37 8.54 11.50
CA GLY A 78 16.07 8.44 10.89
C GLY A 78 15.40 7.11 11.21
N THR A 79 14.19 6.97 10.69
CA THR A 79 13.42 5.73 10.76
C THR A 79 12.87 5.43 9.37
N LYS A 80 12.61 4.15 9.12
CA LYS A 80 11.94 3.68 7.91
C LYS A 80 11.13 2.44 8.26
N SER A 81 9.91 2.34 7.75
CA SER A 81 9.09 1.14 7.89
C SER A 81 9.36 0.22 6.69
N LEU A 82 9.46 -1.08 6.94
CA LEU A 82 9.83 -2.11 5.97
C LEU A 82 9.04 -3.39 6.22
N ARG A 83 8.73 -4.16 5.18
CA ARG A 83 8.37 -5.58 5.31
C ARG A 83 9.56 -6.46 4.98
N LEU A 84 10.25 -6.94 6.01
CA LEU A 84 11.47 -7.73 5.84
C LEU A 84 11.23 -9.10 5.20
N LEU A 85 10.00 -9.63 5.28
CA LEU A 85 9.63 -10.97 4.81
C LEU A 85 8.68 -10.95 3.59
N ASN A 86 8.53 -9.81 2.92
CA ASN A 86 7.79 -9.77 1.65
C ASN A 86 8.55 -10.62 0.61
N PRO A 87 7.90 -11.52 -0.14
CA PRO A 87 8.58 -12.34 -1.13
C PRO A 87 9.39 -11.51 -2.14
N GLU A 88 10.54 -12.03 -2.56
CA GLU A 88 11.35 -11.40 -3.61
C GLU A 88 10.51 -11.24 -4.88
N LYS A 89 10.55 -10.04 -5.45
CA LYS A 89 9.93 -9.76 -6.73
C LYS A 89 10.82 -10.38 -7.80
N GLU A 90 10.28 -11.26 -8.63
CA GLU A 90 10.98 -11.62 -9.87
C GLU A 90 11.16 -10.33 -10.68
N GLU A 91 12.38 -9.83 -10.75
CA GLU A 91 12.72 -8.72 -11.63
C GLU A 91 12.58 -9.20 -13.08
N VAL A 92 11.41 -8.99 -13.66
CA VAL A 92 11.27 -9.01 -15.10
C VAL A 92 12.06 -7.82 -15.61
N LEU A 93 13.24 -8.09 -16.20
CA LEU A 93 14.08 -7.09 -16.86
C LEU A 93 13.20 -6.19 -17.74
N SER A 94 12.95 -4.96 -17.28
CA SER A 94 12.03 -4.00 -17.90
C SER A 94 12.61 -3.35 -19.16
N ALA A 95 13.85 -3.67 -19.50
CA ALA A 95 14.49 -3.16 -20.70
C ALA A 95 13.74 -3.68 -21.93
N SER A 96 12.98 -2.77 -22.56
CA SER A 96 12.26 -2.87 -23.85
C SER A 96 10.76 -3.15 -23.86
N LEU A 97 10.04 -3.14 -22.72
CA LEU A 97 8.56 -3.21 -22.76
C LEU A 97 7.93 -1.83 -22.99
N PRO A 98 6.85 -1.73 -23.80
CA PRO A 98 6.12 -0.48 -23.96
C PRO A 98 5.41 -0.09 -22.65
N TYR A 99 5.23 1.21 -22.46
CA TYR A 99 4.54 1.78 -21.30
C TYR A 99 3.73 3.01 -21.69
N PHE A 100 2.82 3.41 -20.81
CA PHE A 100 2.15 4.71 -20.86
C PHE A 100 2.01 5.28 -19.45
N ASP A 101 2.01 6.60 -19.37
CA ASP A 101 1.96 7.33 -18.10
C ASP A 101 0.60 8.02 -17.96
N LEU A 102 0.00 7.86 -16.79
CA LEU A 102 -1.20 8.56 -16.34
C LEU A 102 -0.78 9.51 -15.22
N THR A 103 -0.48 10.75 -15.57
CA THR A 103 0.04 11.76 -14.63
C THR A 103 -0.85 12.98 -14.58
N ASN A 104 -1.07 13.48 -13.37
CA ASN A 104 -1.66 14.81 -13.18
C ASN A 104 -0.83 15.88 -13.91
N LYS A 105 -1.46 17.01 -14.22
CA LYS A 105 -0.79 18.15 -14.85
C LYS A 105 -1.03 19.40 -14.03
N ASP A 106 0.04 19.94 -13.47
CA ASP A 106 0.08 21.21 -12.75
C ASP A 106 -1.04 21.36 -11.70
N VAL A 107 -1.29 20.31 -10.92
CA VAL A 107 -2.35 20.33 -9.89
C VAL A 107 -1.90 21.24 -8.76
N ALA A 108 -2.61 22.36 -8.58
CA ALA A 108 -2.43 23.22 -7.41
C ALA A 108 -3.05 22.55 -6.19
N VAL A 109 -2.20 21.94 -5.36
CA VAL A 109 -2.65 21.24 -4.15
C VAL A 109 -3.14 22.27 -3.14
N PRO A 110 -4.40 22.18 -2.67
CA PRO A 110 -4.94 23.12 -1.70
C PRO A 110 -4.16 23.10 -0.36
N ASP A 111 -4.17 24.23 0.33
CA ASP A 111 -3.59 24.45 1.65
C ASP A 111 -4.49 23.91 2.78
N LYS A 112 -4.86 22.63 2.68
CA LYS A 112 -5.68 21.95 3.69
C LYS A 112 -5.09 20.59 4.02
N ASP A 113 -5.45 20.10 5.20
CA ASP A 113 -4.94 18.85 5.79
C ASP A 113 -5.01 17.67 4.80
N THR A 114 -6.16 17.48 4.15
CA THR A 114 -6.44 16.33 3.28
C THR A 114 -7.17 16.80 2.02
N THR A 115 -6.65 16.43 0.85
CA THR A 115 -7.30 16.67 -0.45
C THR A 115 -7.33 15.40 -1.27
N TYR A 116 -8.50 15.05 -1.81
CA TYR A 116 -8.62 14.02 -2.84
C TYR A 116 -8.81 14.71 -4.20
N TRP A 117 -7.91 14.46 -5.13
CA TRP A 117 -7.94 15.04 -6.46
C TRP A 117 -8.23 13.99 -7.51
N CYS A 118 -9.28 14.21 -8.28
CA CYS A 118 -9.79 13.29 -9.29
C CYS A 118 -9.47 13.85 -10.68
N GLN A 119 -8.83 13.04 -11.53
CA GLN A 119 -8.57 13.40 -12.92
C GLN A 119 -8.85 12.21 -13.85
N MET A 120 -9.54 12.48 -14.96
CA MET A 120 -9.87 11.46 -15.94
C MET A 120 -8.72 11.25 -16.93
N PHE A 121 -8.50 10.01 -17.29
CA PHE A 121 -7.56 9.60 -18.32
C PHE A 121 -8.21 8.62 -19.29
N LYS A 122 -7.58 8.51 -20.46
CA LYS A 122 -7.93 7.52 -21.46
C LYS A 122 -6.75 6.58 -21.63
N ILE A 123 -6.98 5.28 -21.48
CA ILE A 123 -5.98 4.27 -21.77
C ILE A 123 -5.69 4.29 -23.28
N PRO A 124 -4.41 4.27 -23.71
CA PRO A 124 -4.08 4.28 -25.14
C PRO A 124 -4.77 3.13 -25.88
N ILE A 125 -5.46 3.47 -26.97
CA ILE A 125 -6.21 2.50 -27.78
C ILE A 125 -5.24 1.44 -28.31
N GLN A 126 -5.51 0.19 -27.97
CA GLN A 126 -4.82 -0.96 -28.55
C GLN A 126 -5.70 -1.62 -29.60
N HIS A 127 -5.08 -2.18 -30.64
CA HIS A 127 -5.81 -2.92 -31.69
C HIS A 127 -6.04 -4.40 -31.34
N GLU A 128 -5.32 -4.88 -30.33
CA GLU A 128 -5.38 -6.24 -29.82
C GLU A 128 -5.23 -6.23 -28.29
N LYS A 129 -5.62 -7.34 -27.65
CA LYS A 129 -5.49 -7.50 -26.20
C LYS A 129 -4.01 -7.38 -25.80
N HIS A 130 -3.75 -6.69 -24.70
CA HIS A 130 -2.46 -6.62 -24.04
C HIS A 130 -2.66 -6.83 -22.54
N HIS A 131 -1.59 -7.22 -21.85
CA HIS A 131 -1.57 -7.28 -20.38
C HIS A 131 -0.60 -6.25 -19.82
N VAL A 132 -1.06 -5.44 -18.88
CA VAL A 132 -0.20 -4.67 -17.99
C VAL A 132 0.45 -5.65 -17.01
N THR A 133 1.77 -5.63 -16.96
CA THR A 133 2.59 -6.56 -16.17
C THR A 133 3.28 -5.90 -14.98
N LYS A 134 3.39 -4.57 -15.00
CA LYS A 134 3.95 -3.79 -13.90
C LYS A 134 3.32 -2.41 -13.86
N VAL A 135 3.10 -1.89 -12.66
CA VAL A 135 2.67 -0.50 -12.42
C VAL A 135 3.66 0.16 -11.48
N GLU A 136 4.17 1.33 -11.85
CA GLU A 136 5.15 2.09 -11.07
C GLU A 136 4.55 3.45 -10.65
N PRO A 137 4.70 3.86 -9.38
CA PRO A 137 4.35 5.21 -8.98
C PRO A 137 5.32 6.20 -9.60
N LEU A 138 4.80 7.27 -10.19
CA LEU A 138 5.56 8.42 -10.66
C LEU A 138 5.32 9.56 -9.67
N ILE A 139 6.10 9.61 -8.59
CA ILE A 139 5.97 10.65 -7.59
C ILE A 139 6.87 11.83 -7.93
N GLN A 140 6.30 13.03 -7.95
CA GLN A 140 7.07 14.25 -8.15
C GLN A 140 8.12 14.40 -7.05
N LYS A 141 9.36 14.73 -7.45
CA LYS A 141 10.46 14.91 -6.51
C LYS A 141 10.12 15.98 -5.46
N GLY A 142 10.25 15.64 -4.19
CA GLY A 142 9.90 16.49 -3.05
C GLY A 142 8.46 16.31 -2.55
N HIS A 143 7.64 15.54 -3.26
CA HIS A 143 6.24 15.25 -2.89
C HIS A 143 6.06 13.83 -2.34
N GLU A 144 7.15 13.13 -2.00
CA GLU A 144 7.13 11.76 -1.49
C GLU A 144 6.38 11.61 -0.16
N ASN A 145 6.28 12.69 0.62
CA ASN A 145 5.48 12.74 1.86
C ASN A 145 4.14 13.47 1.66
N LEU A 146 3.86 13.99 0.46
CA LEU A 146 2.62 14.70 0.14
C LEU A 146 1.61 13.74 -0.50
N VAL A 147 2.06 12.91 -1.46
CA VAL A 147 1.20 11.93 -2.14
C VAL A 147 1.06 10.71 -1.25
N HIS A 148 -0.08 10.59 -0.58
CA HIS A 148 -0.33 9.52 0.37
C HIS A 148 -0.82 8.24 -0.30
N HIS A 149 -1.77 8.33 -1.24
CA HIS A 149 -2.17 7.18 -2.07
C HIS A 149 -2.72 7.62 -3.43
N ILE A 150 -2.68 6.69 -4.38
CA ILE A 150 -3.24 6.83 -5.73
C ILE A 150 -4.16 5.65 -6.00
N LEU A 151 -5.40 5.92 -6.37
CA LEU A 151 -6.37 4.92 -6.82
C LEU A 151 -6.68 5.13 -8.30
N LEU A 152 -6.79 4.03 -9.03
CA LEU A 152 -7.21 4.04 -10.44
C LEU A 152 -8.53 3.30 -10.55
N TYR A 153 -9.57 4.00 -10.97
CA TYR A 153 -10.91 3.45 -11.15
C TYR A 153 -11.21 3.23 -12.63
N GLN A 154 -11.87 2.13 -12.95
CA GLN A 154 -12.52 1.92 -14.24
C GLN A 154 -13.84 2.68 -14.30
N CYS A 155 -14.05 3.40 -15.41
CA CYS A 155 -15.25 4.17 -15.68
C CYS A 155 -16.08 3.56 -16.81
N SER A 156 -17.28 4.12 -17.03
CA SER A 156 -18.10 3.79 -18.19
C SER A 156 -17.37 4.03 -19.51
N SER A 157 -17.51 3.10 -20.46
CA SER A 157 -16.98 3.25 -21.82
C SER A 157 -17.76 4.28 -22.66
N ASN A 158 -18.93 4.73 -22.19
CA ASN A 158 -19.82 5.64 -22.92
C ASN A 158 -19.50 7.12 -22.71
N LEU A 159 -18.29 7.45 -22.25
CA LEU A 159 -17.83 8.82 -22.04
C LEU A 159 -17.27 9.44 -23.33
N ASN A 160 -17.25 10.77 -23.38
CA ASN A 160 -16.66 11.56 -24.46
C ASN A 160 -15.31 12.13 -24.00
N ASP A 161 -14.33 12.23 -24.90
CA ASP A 161 -12.99 12.76 -24.65
C ASP A 161 -12.97 14.17 -23.99
N SER A 162 -14.06 14.94 -24.05
CA SER A 162 -14.20 16.18 -23.27
C SER A 162 -14.03 16.02 -21.75
N VAL A 163 -14.18 14.80 -21.20
CA VAL A 163 -13.95 14.54 -19.76
C VAL A 163 -12.47 14.57 -19.38
N LEU A 164 -11.56 14.52 -20.36
CA LEU A 164 -10.11 14.48 -20.16
C LEU A 164 -9.50 15.87 -19.92
N ASP A 165 -10.26 16.93 -20.17
CA ASP A 165 -9.75 18.31 -20.19
C ASP A 165 -9.65 18.96 -18.80
N TYR A 166 -10.15 18.29 -17.75
CA TYR A 166 -10.18 18.85 -16.39
C TYR A 166 -9.93 17.79 -15.31
N GLY A 167 -9.32 18.25 -14.22
CA GLY A 167 -9.35 17.58 -12.92
C GLY A 167 -10.28 18.34 -11.97
N HIS A 168 -10.73 17.68 -10.92
CA HIS A 168 -11.59 18.26 -9.91
C HIS A 168 -11.27 17.65 -8.55
N GLU A 169 -11.49 18.41 -7.48
CA GLU A 169 -11.49 17.83 -6.14
C GLU A 169 -12.60 16.77 -6.04
N CYS A 170 -12.25 15.55 -5.64
CA CYS A 170 -13.21 14.46 -5.47
C CYS A 170 -14.21 14.82 -4.36
N TYR A 171 -15.43 14.29 -4.46
CA TYR A 171 -16.50 14.45 -3.46
C TYR A 171 -16.96 15.89 -3.18
N HIS A 172 -16.42 16.88 -3.90
CA HIS A 172 -16.89 18.25 -3.85
C HIS A 172 -18.28 18.34 -4.50
N PRO A 173 -19.23 19.16 -3.99
CA PRO A 173 -20.60 19.23 -4.53
C PRO A 173 -20.74 19.57 -6.02
N ASN A 174 -19.71 20.17 -6.61
CA ASN A 174 -19.64 20.52 -8.03
C ASN A 174 -18.84 19.50 -8.87
N MET A 175 -18.55 18.32 -8.32
CA MET A 175 -17.85 17.26 -9.05
C MET A 175 -18.69 16.83 -10.28
N PRO A 176 -18.06 16.66 -11.46
CA PRO A 176 -18.79 16.30 -12.67
C PRO A 176 -19.45 14.93 -12.59
N ASP A 177 -20.69 14.81 -13.09
CA ASP A 177 -21.47 13.57 -13.08
C ASP A 177 -20.75 12.40 -13.78
N SER A 178 -19.89 12.68 -14.75
CA SER A 178 -19.09 11.66 -15.46
C SER A 178 -18.19 10.87 -14.52
N PHE A 179 -17.70 11.49 -13.44
CA PHE A 179 -16.81 10.83 -12.48
C PHE A 179 -17.56 9.83 -11.61
N LEU A 180 -18.88 9.99 -11.43
CA LEU A 180 -19.72 9.05 -10.69
C LEU A 180 -19.87 7.70 -11.41
N THR A 181 -19.47 7.61 -12.68
CA THR A 181 -19.47 6.34 -13.43
C THR A 181 -18.27 5.44 -13.11
N CYS A 182 -17.35 5.91 -12.26
CA CYS A 182 -16.08 5.26 -11.95
C CYS A 182 -16.15 4.59 -10.58
N GLU A 183 -16.70 3.38 -10.53
CA GLU A 183 -17.02 2.72 -9.25
C GLU A 183 -16.02 1.60 -8.89
N THR A 184 -15.28 1.05 -9.87
CA THR A 184 -14.45 -0.13 -9.66
C THR A 184 -12.97 0.23 -9.62
N VAL A 185 -12.31 0.03 -8.48
CA VAL A 185 -10.85 0.15 -8.38
C VAL A 185 -10.20 -0.97 -9.19
N ILE A 186 -9.32 -0.62 -10.13
CA ILE A 186 -8.53 -1.57 -10.92
C ILE A 186 -7.06 -1.60 -10.51
N PHE A 187 -6.60 -0.57 -9.79
CA PHE A 187 -5.27 -0.53 -9.20
C PHE A 187 -5.21 0.48 -8.05
N ALA A 188 -4.36 0.20 -7.06
CA ALA A 188 -4.11 1.08 -5.94
C ALA A 188 -2.61 1.14 -5.65
N TRP A 189 -2.13 2.29 -5.19
CA TRP A 189 -0.79 2.47 -4.63
C TRP A 189 -0.89 3.36 -3.40
N ALA A 190 -0.03 3.13 -2.41
CA ALA A 190 0.03 3.96 -1.20
C ALA A 190 1.48 4.20 -0.78
N ILE A 191 1.67 5.24 0.05
CA ILE A 191 2.96 5.74 0.51
C ILE A 191 3.83 4.63 1.10
N GLY A 192 5.12 4.69 0.79
CA GLY A 192 6.08 3.67 1.21
C GLY A 192 6.07 2.39 0.36
N GLY A 193 5.04 2.18 -0.46
CA GLY A 193 4.98 1.11 -1.44
C GLY A 193 5.88 1.36 -2.65
N GLU A 194 6.53 0.32 -3.13
CA GLU A 194 7.23 0.32 -4.42
C GLU A 194 6.26 0.04 -5.59
N GLY A 195 6.80 -0.05 -6.81
CA GLY A 195 6.04 -0.54 -7.95
C GLY A 195 5.53 -1.98 -7.74
N PHE A 196 4.37 -2.26 -8.34
CA PHE A 196 3.71 -3.56 -8.30
C PHE A 196 4.00 -4.35 -9.58
N THR A 197 4.47 -5.59 -9.43
CA THR A 197 4.75 -6.49 -10.57
C THR A 197 3.80 -7.68 -10.49
N TYR A 198 2.98 -7.87 -11.52
CA TYR A 198 2.06 -9.00 -11.58
C TYR A 198 2.85 -10.32 -11.74
N PRO A 199 2.40 -11.42 -11.10
CA PRO A 199 2.99 -12.75 -11.30
C PRO A 199 3.09 -13.13 -12.79
N PRO A 200 4.09 -13.92 -13.22
CA PRO A 200 4.33 -14.19 -14.64
C PRO A 200 3.14 -14.74 -15.44
N HIS A 201 2.15 -15.32 -14.77
CA HIS A 201 0.96 -15.95 -15.35
C HIS A 201 -0.30 -15.06 -15.27
N VAL A 202 -0.20 -13.84 -14.72
CA VAL A 202 -1.31 -12.90 -14.49
C VAL A 202 -1.01 -11.53 -15.08
N GLY A 203 -1.97 -10.82 -15.67
CA GLY A 203 -1.82 -9.41 -15.98
C GLY A 203 -3.16 -8.67 -16.06
N LEU A 204 -3.14 -7.36 -15.85
CA LEU A 204 -4.34 -6.54 -15.99
C LEU A 204 -4.66 -6.35 -17.48
N SER A 205 -5.84 -6.79 -17.90
CA SER A 205 -6.28 -6.77 -19.30
C SER A 205 -6.54 -5.35 -19.79
N ILE A 206 -6.04 -5.02 -20.98
CA ILE A 206 -6.33 -3.78 -21.71
C ILE A 206 -6.49 -4.07 -23.20
N GLY A 207 -7.27 -3.22 -23.90
CA GLY A 207 -7.39 -3.25 -25.37
C GLY A 207 -8.54 -4.08 -25.95
N THR A 208 -9.29 -4.82 -25.14
CA THR A 208 -10.53 -5.48 -25.56
C THR A 208 -11.74 -4.56 -25.42
N ALA A 209 -12.88 -4.96 -25.98
CA ALA A 209 -14.13 -4.21 -25.86
C ALA A 209 -14.71 -4.16 -24.44
N ALA A 210 -14.31 -5.11 -23.57
CA ALA A 210 -14.74 -5.16 -22.17
C ALA A 210 -13.78 -4.44 -21.22
N ASP A 211 -12.57 -4.11 -21.69
CA ASP A 211 -11.56 -3.46 -20.87
C ASP A 211 -11.87 -1.96 -20.68
N PRO A 212 -11.39 -1.35 -19.58
CA PRO A 212 -11.54 0.07 -19.34
C PRO A 212 -10.91 0.90 -20.45
N GLN A 213 -11.69 1.81 -21.04
CA GLN A 213 -11.17 2.84 -21.95
C GLN A 213 -10.88 4.15 -21.21
N PHE A 214 -11.79 4.54 -20.33
CA PHE A 214 -11.67 5.70 -19.46
C PHE A 214 -11.41 5.23 -18.04
N VAL A 215 -10.48 5.90 -17.38
CA VAL A 215 -10.11 5.64 -15.99
C VAL A 215 -10.00 6.94 -15.22
N LEU A 216 -10.44 6.93 -13.97
CA LEU A 216 -10.31 8.05 -13.05
C LEU A 216 -9.14 7.78 -12.12
N MET A 217 -8.17 8.68 -12.09
CA MET A 217 -7.11 8.66 -11.09
C MET A 217 -7.50 9.57 -9.93
N GLU A 218 -7.62 9.01 -8.74
CA GLU A 218 -7.80 9.73 -7.48
C GLU A 218 -6.46 9.77 -6.76
N VAL A 219 -5.97 10.96 -6.44
CA VAL A 219 -4.75 11.17 -5.65
C VAL A 219 -5.14 11.79 -4.32
N HIS A 220 -4.79 11.12 -3.23
CA HIS A 220 -4.91 11.67 -1.88
C HIS A 220 -3.62 12.40 -1.51
N TYR A 221 -3.72 13.72 -1.35
CA TYR A 221 -2.67 14.56 -0.80
C TYR A 221 -2.87 14.76 0.70
N ASP A 222 -1.85 14.41 1.49
CA ASP A 222 -1.75 14.66 2.92
C ASP A 222 -0.82 15.86 3.16
N ASN A 223 -1.40 17.02 3.48
CA ASN A 223 -0.69 18.30 3.69
C ASN A 223 -0.92 18.83 5.10
N PRO A 224 -0.44 18.12 6.15
CA PRO A 224 -0.66 18.50 7.54
C PRO A 224 0.04 19.80 7.94
N SER A 225 0.96 20.29 7.09
CA SER A 225 1.67 21.55 7.29
C SER A 225 0.99 22.74 6.62
N TYR A 226 -0.13 22.54 5.91
CA TYR A 226 -0.87 23.60 5.21
C TYR A 226 0.04 24.42 4.28
N THR A 227 0.96 23.73 3.58
CA THR A 227 1.94 24.40 2.72
C THR A 227 1.25 24.90 1.45
N GLU A 228 1.39 26.20 1.17
CA GLU A 228 0.86 26.84 -0.03
C GLU A 228 1.79 26.67 -1.26
N GLY A 229 1.23 26.84 -2.45
CA GLY A 229 2.01 26.93 -3.69
C GLY A 229 2.58 25.60 -4.19
N LEU A 230 2.11 24.48 -3.65
CA LEU A 230 2.47 23.14 -4.10
C LEU A 230 1.79 22.85 -5.45
N ILE A 231 2.61 22.50 -6.45
CA ILE A 231 2.14 22.10 -7.79
C ILE A 231 2.58 20.66 -8.03
N ASP A 232 1.64 19.73 -8.17
CA ASP A 232 1.93 18.30 -8.32
C ASP A 232 1.63 17.76 -9.73
N ASN A 233 2.47 16.85 -10.20
CA ASN A 233 2.36 16.14 -11.48
C ASN A 233 2.48 14.61 -11.29
N SER A 234 2.20 14.11 -10.08
CA SER A 234 2.37 12.71 -9.75
C SER A 234 1.30 11.84 -10.43
N GLY A 235 1.58 10.53 -10.51
CA GLY A 235 0.66 9.58 -11.12
C GLY A 235 1.24 8.17 -11.21
N LEU A 236 0.87 7.45 -12.27
CA LEU A 236 1.22 6.04 -12.47
C LEU A 236 1.81 5.80 -13.86
N ARG A 237 2.78 4.90 -13.94
CA ARG A 237 3.28 4.30 -15.18
C ARG A 237 2.80 2.87 -15.30
N LEU A 238 2.16 2.53 -16.41
CA LEU A 238 1.69 1.16 -16.69
C LEU A 238 2.57 0.57 -17.79
N ILE A 239 3.27 -0.52 -17.46
CA ILE A 239 4.14 -1.26 -18.37
C ILE A 239 3.39 -2.50 -18.85
N TYR A 240 3.30 -2.69 -20.16
CA TYR A 240 2.43 -3.69 -20.77
C TYR A 240 3.11 -4.49 -21.88
N THR A 241 2.48 -5.60 -22.29
CA THR A 241 2.99 -6.50 -23.32
C THR A 241 1.86 -7.10 -24.16
N PRO A 242 2.09 -7.36 -25.48
CA PRO A 242 1.16 -8.14 -26.29
C PRO A 242 1.19 -9.64 -25.96
N VAL A 243 2.17 -10.11 -25.18
CA VAL A 243 2.26 -11.52 -24.76
C VAL A 243 1.23 -11.80 -23.67
N ILE A 244 0.07 -12.32 -24.08
CA ILE A 244 -1.04 -12.62 -23.18
C ILE A 244 -0.65 -13.68 -22.16
N ARG A 245 -0.80 -13.33 -20.88
CA ARG A 245 -0.60 -14.26 -19.75
C ARG A 245 -1.85 -15.11 -19.53
N LYS A 246 -1.72 -16.18 -18.75
CA LYS A 246 -2.78 -17.19 -18.58
C LYS A 246 -4.08 -16.63 -17.99
N TYR A 247 -3.98 -15.65 -17.09
CA TYR A 247 -5.13 -15.07 -16.39
C TYR A 247 -5.14 -13.55 -16.44
N ASP A 248 -6.36 -13.02 -16.42
CA ASP A 248 -6.64 -11.59 -16.27
C ASP A 248 -6.71 -11.27 -14.78
N ALA A 249 -6.07 -10.18 -14.37
CA ALA A 249 -6.14 -9.69 -13.00
C ALA A 249 -7.45 -8.95 -12.73
N GLY A 250 -7.92 -9.02 -11.48
CA GLY A 250 -8.98 -8.19 -10.94
C GLY A 250 -8.66 -7.78 -9.52
N VAL A 251 -9.45 -6.86 -8.97
CA VAL A 251 -9.34 -6.37 -7.59
C VAL A 251 -10.66 -6.63 -6.88
N ILE A 252 -10.57 -7.07 -5.63
CA ILE A 252 -11.72 -7.15 -4.72
C ILE A 252 -11.41 -6.25 -3.54
N GLU A 253 -12.31 -5.32 -3.26
CA GLU A 253 -12.29 -4.51 -2.05
C GLU A 253 -13.16 -5.21 -1.00
N ALA A 254 -12.53 -5.66 0.09
CA ALA A 254 -13.21 -6.25 1.24
C ALA A 254 -12.83 -5.45 2.48
N GLY A 255 -13.81 -5.03 3.27
CA GLY A 255 -13.57 -4.09 4.35
C GLY A 255 -14.82 -3.48 4.94
N LEU A 256 -14.61 -2.46 5.77
CA LEU A 256 -15.69 -1.64 6.30
C LEU A 256 -16.12 -0.64 5.23
N TRP A 257 -17.42 -0.63 4.93
CA TRP A 257 -17.98 0.39 4.04
C TRP A 257 -17.81 1.78 4.64
N VAL A 258 -17.49 2.76 3.80
CA VAL A 258 -17.40 4.16 4.21
C VAL A 258 -18.80 4.68 4.54
N SER A 259 -19.07 4.80 5.85
CA SER A 259 -20.41 5.11 6.36
C SER A 259 -20.34 5.97 7.60
N LEU A 260 -21.24 6.96 7.67
CA LEU A 260 -21.47 7.74 8.90
C LEU A 260 -21.98 6.87 10.07
N PHE A 261 -22.47 5.66 9.80
CA PHE A 261 -22.88 4.73 10.87
C PHE A 261 -21.70 4.02 11.51
N HIS A 262 -20.53 4.02 10.88
CA HIS A 262 -19.32 3.49 11.48
C HIS A 262 -18.48 4.62 12.08
N ASN A 263 -18.34 4.61 13.41
CA ASN A 263 -17.60 5.60 14.16
C ASN A 263 -16.81 4.95 15.31
N ILE A 264 -15.68 5.57 15.65
CA ILE A 264 -14.77 5.13 16.69
C ILE A 264 -14.72 6.21 17.78
N PRO A 265 -15.04 5.88 19.05
CA PRO A 265 -14.99 6.83 20.15
C PRO A 265 -13.59 7.43 20.39
N PRO A 266 -13.48 8.67 20.91
CA PRO A 266 -12.20 9.24 21.33
C PRO A 266 -11.65 8.53 22.58
N GLY A 267 -10.33 8.55 22.75
CA GLY A 267 -9.65 8.07 23.95
C GLY A 267 -9.55 6.55 24.07
N MET A 268 -9.83 5.79 23.02
CA MET A 268 -9.78 4.33 23.06
C MET A 268 -8.34 3.85 22.83
N PRO A 269 -7.73 3.09 23.76
CA PRO A 269 -6.43 2.46 23.52
C PRO A 269 -6.51 1.44 22.38
N GLU A 270 -7.62 0.71 22.32
CA GLU A 270 -7.94 -0.26 21.30
C GLU A 270 -9.45 -0.23 21.00
N PHE A 271 -9.79 -0.26 19.71
CA PHE A 271 -11.15 -0.44 19.21
C PHE A 271 -11.08 -1.35 17.98
N VAL A 272 -11.88 -2.40 17.94
CA VAL A 272 -11.89 -3.37 16.84
C VAL A 272 -13.16 -3.21 16.02
N SER A 273 -13.01 -3.15 14.70
CA SER A 273 -14.11 -3.12 13.74
C SER A 273 -13.92 -4.22 12.71
N GLU A 274 -15.02 -4.79 12.24
CA GLU A 274 -14.99 -5.85 11.23
C GLU A 274 -15.88 -5.50 10.03
N GLY A 275 -15.31 -5.63 8.83
CA GLY A 275 -16.04 -5.62 7.57
C GLY A 275 -16.24 -7.04 7.05
N HIS A 276 -17.44 -7.38 6.61
CA HIS A 276 -17.82 -8.75 6.23
C HIS A 276 -18.24 -8.81 4.76
N CYS A 277 -17.54 -9.60 3.96
CA CYS A 277 -18.02 -10.08 2.66
C CYS A 277 -18.60 -11.48 2.90
N THR A 278 -19.92 -11.56 3.07
CA THR A 278 -20.61 -12.76 3.53
C THR A 278 -20.55 -13.89 2.50
N LEU A 279 -20.86 -15.12 2.93
CA LEU A 279 -20.92 -16.28 2.04
C LEU A 279 -21.92 -16.08 0.90
N GLU A 280 -23.05 -15.42 1.16
CA GLU A 280 -24.05 -15.13 0.14
C GLU A 280 -23.52 -14.13 -0.89
N CYS A 281 -22.72 -13.16 -0.44
CA CYS A 281 -22.10 -12.17 -1.31
C CYS A 281 -21.11 -12.81 -2.29
N LEU A 282 -20.22 -13.68 -1.80
CA LEU A 282 -19.25 -14.38 -2.65
C LEU A 282 -19.90 -15.48 -3.50
N GLU A 283 -20.91 -16.16 -2.99
CA GLU A 283 -21.74 -17.09 -3.77
C GLU A 283 -22.37 -16.35 -4.97
N GLU A 284 -23.06 -15.23 -4.72
CA GLU A 284 -23.71 -14.45 -5.77
C GLU A 284 -22.69 -13.91 -6.80
N ALA A 285 -21.59 -13.33 -6.32
CA ALA A 285 -20.59 -12.71 -7.18
C ALA A 285 -19.82 -13.72 -8.05
N LEU A 286 -19.53 -14.92 -7.52
CA LEU A 286 -18.63 -15.85 -8.19
C LEU A 286 -19.34 -17.00 -8.91
N SER A 287 -20.53 -17.44 -8.48
CA SER A 287 -21.15 -18.66 -9.03
C SER A 287 -21.45 -18.60 -10.53
N ALA A 288 -21.80 -17.42 -11.05
CA ALA A 288 -22.09 -17.24 -12.48
C ALA A 288 -20.83 -17.07 -13.34
N GLU A 289 -19.87 -16.27 -12.88
CA GLU A 289 -18.74 -15.82 -13.71
C GLU A 289 -17.44 -16.59 -13.45
N LYS A 290 -17.25 -17.08 -12.23
CA LYS A 290 -16.04 -17.75 -11.73
C LYS A 290 -16.40 -18.94 -10.82
N PRO A 291 -17.13 -19.96 -11.30
CA PRO A 291 -17.56 -21.09 -10.46
C PRO A 291 -16.40 -21.94 -9.93
N SER A 292 -15.22 -21.88 -10.56
CA SER A 292 -13.99 -22.50 -10.05
C SER A 292 -13.24 -21.65 -9.02
N GLY A 293 -13.81 -20.50 -8.65
CA GLY A 293 -13.19 -19.52 -7.78
C GLY A 293 -12.18 -18.60 -8.47
N ILE A 294 -11.54 -17.79 -7.63
CA ILE A 294 -10.47 -16.85 -7.96
C ILE A 294 -9.21 -17.19 -7.16
N HIS A 295 -8.06 -16.76 -7.64
CA HIS A 295 -6.77 -16.95 -6.97
C HIS A 295 -6.21 -15.59 -6.52
N VAL A 296 -6.10 -15.40 -5.21
CA VAL A 296 -5.49 -14.21 -4.62
C VAL A 296 -3.98 -14.40 -4.58
N PHE A 297 -3.25 -13.45 -5.19
CA PHE A 297 -1.79 -13.47 -5.27
C PHE A 297 -1.14 -12.28 -4.54
N ALA A 298 -1.90 -11.22 -4.24
CA ALA A 298 -1.43 -10.10 -3.43
C ALA A 298 -2.59 -9.43 -2.67
N VAL A 299 -2.27 -8.76 -1.58
CA VAL A 299 -3.20 -7.95 -0.78
C VAL A 299 -2.57 -6.60 -0.43
N LEU A 300 -3.34 -5.51 -0.53
CA LEU A 300 -2.96 -4.20 -0.01
C LEU A 300 -3.85 -3.90 1.20
N LEU A 301 -3.26 -3.74 2.38
CA LEU A 301 -3.99 -3.35 3.58
C LEU A 301 -4.00 -1.82 3.71
N HIS A 302 -5.16 -1.25 4.02
CA HIS A 302 -5.34 0.20 4.07
C HIS A 302 -6.15 0.62 5.30
N ALA A 303 -5.66 1.64 6.00
CA ALA A 303 -6.40 2.38 7.01
C ALA A 303 -5.83 3.80 7.13
N HIS A 304 -6.58 4.69 7.78
CA HIS A 304 -6.13 6.04 8.13
C HIS A 304 -5.35 6.07 9.46
N LEU A 305 -4.92 7.25 9.90
CA LEU A 305 -4.05 7.51 11.06
C LEU A 305 -4.40 6.80 12.38
N ALA A 306 -5.66 6.39 12.59
CA ALA A 306 -6.07 5.66 13.78
C ALA A 306 -5.73 4.16 13.72
N GLY A 307 -5.47 3.60 12.54
CA GLY A 307 -5.17 2.17 12.36
C GLY A 307 -3.88 1.75 13.05
N ARG A 308 -3.89 0.56 13.66
CA ARG A 308 -2.75 -0.05 14.36
C ARG A 308 -2.48 -1.49 13.95
N ALA A 309 -3.53 -2.22 13.61
CA ALA A 309 -3.40 -3.54 13.01
C ALA A 309 -4.55 -3.79 12.02
N ILE A 310 -4.29 -4.57 10.98
CA ILE A 310 -5.30 -4.99 10.02
C ILE A 310 -5.08 -6.47 9.71
N ARG A 311 -6.15 -7.25 9.67
CA ARG A 311 -6.12 -8.68 9.34
C ARG A 311 -7.21 -9.00 8.34
N MET A 312 -6.86 -9.75 7.31
CA MET A 312 -7.79 -10.30 6.35
C MET A 312 -7.95 -11.80 6.60
N ARG A 313 -9.11 -12.17 7.12
CA ARG A 313 -9.50 -13.53 7.48
C ARG A 313 -10.31 -14.13 6.34
N HIS A 314 -10.09 -15.42 6.09
CA HIS A 314 -10.78 -16.18 5.06
C HIS A 314 -11.37 -17.44 5.69
N PHE A 315 -12.67 -17.65 5.49
CA PHE A 315 -13.41 -18.81 5.97
C PHE A 315 -13.89 -19.61 4.78
N HIS A 316 -13.64 -20.93 4.82
CA HIS A 316 -14.11 -21.90 3.84
C HIS A 316 -14.97 -22.93 4.58
N ASN A 317 -16.23 -23.12 4.16
CA ASN A 317 -17.18 -24.02 4.83
C ASN A 317 -17.31 -23.79 6.35
N GLY A 318 -17.22 -22.53 6.80
CA GLY A 318 -17.30 -22.14 8.20
C GLY A 318 -16.03 -22.37 9.02
N GLU A 319 -14.96 -22.90 8.42
CA GLU A 319 -13.65 -23.05 9.07
C GLU A 319 -12.71 -21.91 8.67
N GLU A 320 -12.11 -21.27 9.68
CA GLU A 320 -11.09 -20.25 9.45
C GLU A 320 -9.83 -20.87 8.88
N GLN A 321 -9.44 -20.37 7.72
CA GLN A 321 -8.18 -20.73 7.07
C GLN A 321 -7.05 -19.87 7.62
N LYS A 322 -5.79 -20.21 7.30
CA LYS A 322 -4.66 -19.30 7.59
C LYS A 322 -4.98 -17.90 7.03
N LEU A 323 -4.73 -16.86 7.85
CA LEU A 323 -4.90 -15.45 7.50
C LEU A 323 -4.41 -15.20 6.07
N LEU A 324 -5.26 -14.53 5.29
CA LEU A 324 -4.96 -14.22 3.90
C LEU A 324 -3.85 -13.16 3.82
N ALA A 325 -3.93 -12.17 4.71
CA ALA A 325 -2.92 -11.14 4.93
C ALA A 325 -3.08 -10.55 6.33
N TYR A 326 -1.99 -10.02 6.90
CA TYR A 326 -2.05 -9.30 8.17
C TYR A 326 -0.91 -8.29 8.29
N ASP A 327 -1.13 -7.31 9.15
CA ASP A 327 -0.09 -6.45 9.67
C ASP A 327 -0.49 -6.02 11.09
N ASP A 328 0.16 -6.59 12.10
CA ASP A 328 -0.09 -6.27 13.51
C ASP A 328 0.64 -5.00 13.99
N GLU A 329 1.50 -4.43 13.13
CA GLU A 329 2.34 -3.27 13.42
C GLU A 329 2.15 -2.21 12.32
N PHE A 330 0.90 -2.06 11.87
CA PHE A 330 0.54 -1.25 10.71
C PHE A 330 0.99 0.20 10.88
N ASP A 331 1.65 0.74 9.85
CA ASP A 331 2.08 2.13 9.77
C ASP A 331 1.33 2.84 8.64
N PHE A 332 0.57 3.87 8.97
CA PHE A 332 -0.15 4.69 7.99
C PHE A 332 0.77 5.20 6.87
N ASN A 333 2.02 5.53 7.19
CA ASN A 333 2.98 6.06 6.22
C ASN A 333 3.74 4.97 5.45
N PHE A 334 3.31 3.72 5.55
CA PHE A 334 3.92 2.60 4.86
C PHE A 334 2.89 1.51 4.54
N GLN A 335 2.40 1.54 3.31
CA GLN A 335 1.34 0.68 2.83
C GLN A 335 1.75 0.10 1.47
N GLU A 336 2.26 -1.12 1.48
CA GLU A 336 2.69 -1.82 0.27
C GLU A 336 1.89 -3.11 0.03
N PHE A 337 1.91 -3.59 -1.22
CA PHE A 337 1.35 -4.90 -1.55
C PHE A 337 2.12 -6.01 -0.83
N GLN A 338 1.37 -6.85 -0.13
CA GLN A 338 1.84 -8.11 0.42
C GLN A 338 1.66 -9.19 -0.64
N TYR A 339 2.75 -9.74 -1.17
CA TYR A 339 2.66 -10.88 -2.09
C TYR A 339 2.42 -12.16 -1.31
N LEU A 340 1.53 -13.00 -1.80
CA LEU A 340 1.27 -14.30 -1.20
C LEU A 340 2.32 -15.29 -1.69
N LYS A 341 3.06 -15.92 -0.77
CA LYS A 341 4.00 -17.02 -1.09
C LYS A 341 3.29 -18.18 -1.78
N GLU A 342 2.08 -18.46 -1.34
CA GLU A 342 1.17 -19.45 -1.91
C GLU A 342 -0.16 -18.76 -2.19
N GLU A 343 -0.55 -18.72 -3.46
CA GLU A 343 -1.82 -18.10 -3.86
C GLU A 343 -3.00 -18.80 -3.18
N ARG A 344 -3.97 -18.02 -2.72
CA ARG A 344 -5.17 -18.55 -2.05
C ARG A 344 -6.34 -18.60 -3.00
N THR A 345 -6.94 -19.77 -3.16
CA THR A 345 -8.24 -19.88 -3.83
C THR A 345 -9.36 -19.42 -2.91
N ILE A 346 -10.23 -18.56 -3.43
CA ILE A 346 -11.52 -18.20 -2.85
C ILE A 346 -12.60 -18.73 -3.78
N LEU A 347 -13.54 -19.50 -3.24
CA LEU A 347 -14.61 -20.16 -3.95
C LEU A 347 -15.96 -19.46 -3.70
N PRO A 348 -16.97 -19.69 -4.57
CA PRO A 348 -18.35 -19.38 -4.21
C PRO A 348 -18.73 -20.02 -2.86
N GLY A 349 -19.40 -19.25 -2.00
CA GLY A 349 -19.81 -19.68 -0.66
C GLY A 349 -18.73 -19.53 0.43
N ASP A 350 -17.54 -19.05 0.10
CA ASP A 350 -16.54 -18.63 1.09
C ASP A 350 -16.91 -17.28 1.72
N ASN A 351 -16.27 -16.93 2.83
CA ASN A 351 -16.48 -15.65 3.52
C ASN A 351 -15.14 -14.95 3.82
N LEU A 352 -15.10 -13.64 3.62
CA LEU A 352 -13.96 -12.80 3.97
C LEU A 352 -14.34 -11.84 5.08
N VAL A 353 -13.47 -11.71 6.08
CA VAL A 353 -13.62 -10.74 7.17
C VAL A 353 -12.37 -9.90 7.26
N THR A 354 -12.53 -8.58 7.19
CA THR A 354 -11.44 -7.63 7.41
C THR A 354 -11.59 -7.06 8.80
N GLU A 355 -10.65 -7.40 9.69
CA GLU A 355 -10.58 -6.96 11.07
C GLU A 355 -9.57 -5.80 11.17
N CYS A 356 -10.03 -4.65 11.65
CA CYS A 356 -9.21 -3.45 11.82
C CYS A 356 -9.16 -3.06 13.29
N HIS A 357 -7.94 -2.92 13.83
CA HIS A 357 -7.68 -2.41 15.17
C HIS A 357 -7.28 -0.94 15.09
N TYR A 358 -7.93 -0.12 15.90
CA TYR A 358 -7.69 1.31 15.96
C TYR A 358 -7.26 1.75 17.35
N SER A 359 -6.49 2.84 17.42
CA SER A 359 -6.22 3.59 18.64
C SER A 359 -6.56 5.05 18.42
N THR A 360 -7.33 5.62 19.36
CA THR A 360 -7.79 7.01 19.33
C THR A 360 -7.44 7.75 20.62
N VAL A 361 -6.42 7.27 21.36
CA VAL A 361 -5.93 7.87 22.62
C VAL A 361 -5.54 9.35 22.48
N ASP A 362 -5.13 9.74 21.28
CA ASP A 362 -4.72 11.09 20.90
C ASP A 362 -5.87 11.96 20.39
N ARG A 363 -7.09 11.41 20.29
CA ARG A 363 -8.27 12.10 19.73
C ARG A 363 -9.25 12.47 20.82
N ILE A 364 -9.81 13.67 20.71
CA ILE A 364 -10.82 14.22 21.65
C ILE A 364 -12.26 14.22 21.11
N ARG A 365 -12.44 13.88 19.82
CA ARG A 365 -13.75 13.82 19.14
C ARG A 365 -13.95 12.44 18.52
N MET A 366 -15.21 12.13 18.20
CA MET A 366 -15.57 10.96 17.41
C MET A 366 -14.77 10.93 16.11
N THR A 367 -14.20 9.77 15.82
CA THR A 367 -13.60 9.49 14.51
C THR A 367 -14.66 8.86 13.63
N TRP A 368 -14.89 9.43 12.46
CA TRP A 368 -15.83 8.93 11.47
C TRP A 368 -15.07 8.25 10.34
N VAL A 369 -15.65 7.22 9.75
CA VAL A 369 -15.11 6.67 8.51
C VAL A 369 -15.63 7.47 7.34
N SER A 370 -14.74 8.21 6.71
CA SER A 370 -14.98 9.03 5.52
C SER A 370 -13.86 8.80 4.51
N LYS A 371 -14.17 9.01 3.23
CA LYS A 371 -13.16 9.38 2.24
C LYS A 371 -12.88 10.86 2.45
#